data_AF-A0A967WUE5-F1
#
_entry.id   AF-A0A967WUE5-F1
#
_cell.length_a   1.000
_cell.length_b   1.000
_cell.length_c   1.000
_cell.angle_alpha   90.00
_cell.angle_beta   90.00
_cell.angle_gamma   90.00
#
_symmetry.space_group_name_H-M   'P 1'
#
loop_
_entity.id
_entity.type
_entity.pdbx_description
1 polymer ?
#
loop_
_entity_poly.entity_id
_entity_poly.type
_entity_poly.pdbx_seq_one_letter_code
_entity_poly.pdbx_strand_id
1 'polypeptide(L)' 'MRQAVWLILTLGMVVAQGAGAADYPYPVERFTFESQRQDLSMAYMDVAPEGDDTRGVVVLLHG' A
#
# COMPACT_ATOMS: atom_id res chain seq x y z
N MET A 1 6.32 -12.63 -37.65
CA MET A 1 7.29 -12.99 -36.58
C MET A 1 7.74 -11.80 -35.70
N ARG A 2 7.08 -10.63 -35.74
CA ARG A 2 7.46 -9.45 -34.92
C ARG A 2 6.42 -9.06 -33.87
N GLN A 3 5.29 -9.77 -33.81
CA GLN A 3 4.23 -9.54 -32.82
C GLN A 3 4.29 -10.52 -31.63
N ALA A 4 4.96 -11.65 -31.80
CA ALA A 4 5.14 -12.64 -30.73
C ALA A 4 6.14 -12.20 -29.65
N VAL A 5 6.99 -11.21 -29.93
CA VAL A 5 8.05 -10.75 -29.01
C VAL A 5 7.51 -9.77 -27.96
N TRP A 6 6.44 -9.02 -28.26
CA TRP A 6 5.89 -8.06 -27.31
C TRP A 6 4.97 -8.67 -26.25
N LEU A 7 4.48 -9.90 -26.46
CA LEU A 7 3.70 -10.65 -25.46
C LEU A 7 4.56 -11.22 -24.33
N ILE A 8 5.88 -11.30 -24.51
CA ILE A 8 6.82 -11.78 -23.48
C ILE A 8 7.22 -10.65 -22.53
N LEU A 9 7.11 -9.38 -22.95
CA LEU A 9 7.47 -8.23 -22.11
C LEU A 9 6.40 -7.88 -21.05
N THR A 10 5.16 -8.33 -21.22
CA THR A 10 4.09 -8.16 -20.23
C THR A 10 4.14 -9.19 -19.10
N LEU A 11 4.94 -10.25 -19.23
CA LEU A 11 4.97 -11.36 -18.26
C LEU A 11 6.03 -11.17 -17.14
N GLY A 12 6.90 -10.15 -17.24
CA GLY A 12 8.00 -9.92 -16.29
C GLY A 12 7.67 -9.05 -15.08
N MET A 13 6.50 -8.38 -15.05
CA MET A 13 6.08 -7.54 -13.93
C MET A 13 4.96 -8.22 -13.14
N VAL A 14 5.24 -9.45 -12.69
CA VAL A 14 4.57 -10.00 -11.51
C VAL A 14 5.03 -9.16 -10.34
N VAL A 15 4.34 -8.06 -10.08
CA VAL A 15 4.41 -7.37 -8.79
C VAL A 15 4.10 -8.43 -7.75
N ALA A 16 5.04 -8.60 -6.83
CA ALA A 16 4.97 -9.53 -5.72
C ALA A 16 3.56 -9.49 -5.11
N GLN A 17 2.88 -10.64 -5.15
CA GLN A 17 1.62 -10.81 -4.44
C GLN A 17 1.94 -10.59 -2.98
N GLY A 18 1.47 -9.48 -2.42
CA GLY A 18 1.65 -9.15 -1.02
C GLY A 18 1.20 -10.34 -0.19
N ALA A 19 2.15 -10.94 0.53
CA ALA A 19 1.90 -12.02 1.46
C ALA A 19 0.69 -11.63 2.34
N GLY A 20 -0.27 -12.54 2.46
CA GLY A 20 -1.57 -12.31 3.09
C GLY A 20 -1.45 -11.41 4.30
N ALA A 21 -2.17 -10.29 4.26
CA ALA A 21 -2.26 -9.42 5.42
C ALA A 21 -2.69 -10.29 6.60
N ALA A 22 -1.89 -10.30 7.67
CA ALA A 22 -2.48 -10.60 8.97
C ALA A 22 -3.73 -9.70 9.07
N ASP A 23 -4.90 -10.29 9.34
CA ASP A 23 -6.16 -9.54 9.30
C ASP A 23 -6.05 -8.36 10.28
N TYR A 24 -5.82 -7.16 9.72
CA TYR A 24 -5.78 -5.95 10.50
C TYR A 24 -7.21 -5.63 10.95
N PRO A 25 -7.41 -5.14 12.19
CA PRO A 25 -8.75 -4.89 12.72
C PRO A 25 -9.46 -3.71 12.05
N TYR A 26 -8.75 -2.91 11.25
CA TYR A 26 -9.29 -1.77 10.50
C TYR A 26 -8.84 -1.81 9.04
N PRO A 27 -9.54 -1.10 8.13
CA PRO A 27 -9.16 -1.02 6.73
C PRO A 27 -7.71 -0.52 6.55
N VAL A 28 -6.95 -1.23 5.72
CA VAL A 28 -5.60 -0.82 5.35
C VAL A 28 -5.68 0.09 4.12
N GLU A 29 -5.21 1.31 4.30
CA GLU A 29 -5.02 2.29 3.23
C GLU A 29 -3.58 2.31 2.72
N ARG A 30 -3.35 2.92 1.56
CA ARG A 30 -2.02 3.03 0.93
C ARG A 30 -1.72 4.45 0.49
N PHE A 31 -0.63 5.00 1.01
CA PHE A 31 -0.07 6.26 0.55
C PHE A 31 1.12 5.99 -0.37
N THR A 32 1.02 6.44 -1.62
CA THR A 32 2.10 6.31 -2.62
C THR A 32 2.89 7.60 -2.69
N PHE A 33 4.22 7.50 -2.63
CA PHE A 33 5.12 8.63 -2.68
C PHE A 33 6.48 8.23 -3.25
N GLU A 34 7.20 9.21 -3.82
CA GLU A 34 8.57 9.01 -4.26
C GLU A 34 9.55 9.30 -3.12
N SER A 35 10.52 8.41 -2.92
CA SER A 35 11.66 8.66 -2.02
C SER A 35 12.91 7.98 -2.57
N GLN A 36 14.05 8.69 -2.52
CA GLN A 36 15.33 8.17 -3.00
C GLN A 36 15.29 7.65 -4.45
N ARG A 37 14.52 8.33 -5.32
CA ARG A 37 14.28 7.95 -6.73
C ARG A 37 13.58 6.60 -6.90
N GLN A 38 12.75 6.21 -5.93
CA GLN A 38 11.94 5.01 -5.98
C GLN A 38 10.49 5.35 -5.65
N ASP A 39 9.56 4.74 -6.37
CA ASP A 39 8.13 4.72 -6.03
C ASP A 39 7.91 3.77 -4.85
N LEU A 40 7.43 4.31 -3.73
CA LEU A 40 7.13 3.55 -2.52
C LEU A 40 5.63 3.58 -2.21
N SER A 41 5.14 2.54 -1.53
CA SER A 41 3.77 2.45 -1.01
C SER A 41 3.80 2.14 0.47
N MET A 42 3.29 3.05 1.30
CA MET A 42 3.15 2.87 2.75
C MET A 42 1.74 2.40 3.07
N ALA A 43 1.62 1.28 3.78
CA ALA A 43 0.36 0.84 4.36
C ALA A 43 0.12 1.53 5.72
N TYR A 44 -1.09 2.01 5.97
CA TYR A 44 -1.52 2.59 7.25
C TYR A 44 -2.99 2.28 7.52
N MET A 45 -3.46 2.52 8.74
CA MET A 45 -4.87 2.51 9.10
C MET A 45 -5.26 3.90 9.59
N ASP A 46 -6.28 4.50 8.98
CA ASP A 46 -6.91 5.73 9.48
C ASP A 46 -8.22 5.37 10.19
N VAL A 47 -8.24 5.52 11.51
CA VAL A 47 -9.34 5.08 12.35
C VAL A 47 -10.05 6.31 12.89
N ALA A 48 -11.26 6.54 12.40
CA ALA A 48 -12.10 7.63 12.86
C ALA A 48 -12.44 7.46 14.36
N PRO A 49 -12.44 8.55 15.14
CA PRO A 49 -12.89 8.52 16.53
C PRO A 49 -14.40 8.28 16.62
N GLU A 50 -14.85 7.80 17.78
CA GLU A 50 -16.27 7.69 18.09
C GLU A 50 -16.82 9.01 18.66
N GLY A 51 -17.92 9.50 18.10
CA GLY A 51 -18.60 10.72 18.56
C GLY A 51 -17.97 12.03 18.02
N ASP A 52 -18.52 13.16 18.48
CA ASP A 52 -18.18 14.50 17.94
C ASP A 52 -17.03 15.19 18.70
N ASP A 53 -16.62 14.67 19.86
CA ASP A 53 -15.61 15.28 20.74
C ASP A 53 -14.17 14.90 20.35
N THR A 54 -13.77 15.20 19.11
CA THR A 54 -12.39 14.96 18.66
C THR A 54 -11.44 16.03 19.21
N ARG A 55 -10.39 15.62 19.94
CA ARG A 55 -9.42 16.53 20.58
C ARG A 55 -8.03 16.57 19.91
N GLY A 56 -7.77 15.68 18.95
CA GLY A 56 -6.47 15.61 18.29
C GLY A 56 -6.28 14.29 17.52
N VAL A 57 -5.05 14.06 17.05
CA VAL A 57 -4.66 12.88 16.29
C VAL A 57 -3.57 12.12 17.06
N VAL A 58 -3.70 10.81 17.16
CA VAL A 58 -2.68 9.93 17.75
C VAL A 58 -2.04 9.12 16.63
N VAL A 59 -0.70 9.09 16.60
CA VAL A 59 0.06 8.30 15.63
C VAL A 59 0.75 7.16 16.36
N LEU A 60 0.42 5.92 15.97
CA LEU A 60 1.07 4.72 16.48
C LEU A 60 2.16 4.29 15.49
N LEU A 61 3.41 4.40 15.94
CA LEU A 61 4.57 3.92 15.18
C LEU A 61 4.99 2.57 15.75
N HIS A 62 5.02 1.55 14.91
CA HIS A 62 5.52 0.24 15.30
C HIS A 62 7.04 0.30 15.54
N GLY A 63 7.55 -0.63 16.35
CA GLY A 63 8.99 -0.82 16.56
C GLY A 63 9.68 -1.47 15.36
#